data_AF-A0A833S8Q1-F1
#
_entry.id   AF-A0A833S8Q1-F1
#
_cell.length_a   1.000
_cell.length_b   1.000
_cell.length_c   1.000
_cell.angle_alpha   90.00
_cell.angle_beta   90.00
_cell.angle_gamma   90.00
#
_symmetry.space_group_name_H-M   'P 1'
#
loop_
_entity.id
_entity.type
_entity.pdbx_description
1 polymer ?
#
loop_
_entity_poly.entity_id
_entity_poly.type
_entity_poly.pdbx_seq_one_letter_code
_entity_poly.pdbx_strand_id
1 'polypeptide(L)'
;MQQPFTTRSTADPGPRGNHKRPRSKVNLWNDDVITTARIPKEKILMENLISQGGYGEVYKGTFNGPSVAVKRMLPAHRKSVAHVNNLLAEVKLMATLDHSCIVEFVGVAWTR
;
A
#
# COMPACT_ATOMS: atom_id res chain seq x y z
N MET A 1 49.76 8.65 54.79
CA MET A 1 49.70 7.98 53.47
C MET A 1 48.38 7.22 53.38
N GLN A 2 47.55 7.60 52.39
CA GLN A 2 46.45 6.86 51.74
C GLN A 2 45.18 6.49 52.54
N GLN A 3 44.08 7.19 52.21
CA GLN A 3 42.67 6.77 52.36
C GLN A 3 42.17 6.27 50.99
N PRO A 4 41.37 5.20 50.87
CA PRO A 4 40.84 4.78 49.58
C PRO A 4 39.48 5.42 49.26
N PHE A 5 39.40 5.91 48.01
CA PHE A 5 38.29 6.05 47.08
C PHE A 5 36.85 5.77 47.56
N THR A 6 35.91 6.68 47.20
CA THR A 6 34.94 6.40 46.13
C THR A 6 34.12 7.65 45.74
N THR A 7 34.21 7.97 44.46
CA THR A 7 33.38 8.91 43.70
C THR A 7 32.00 8.32 43.44
N ARG A 8 30.92 9.11 43.51
CA ARG A 8 29.76 8.93 42.63
C ARG A 8 28.94 10.21 42.46
N SER A 9 29.11 10.79 41.28
CA SER A 9 28.29 11.85 40.69
C SER A 9 26.89 11.32 40.39
N THR A 10 25.86 12.07 40.80
CA THR A 10 24.46 11.86 40.43
C THR A 10 24.22 12.35 39.01
N ALA A 11 24.02 11.41 38.08
CA ALA A 11 23.47 11.69 36.76
C ALA A 11 22.26 10.78 36.54
N ASP A 12 21.11 11.43 36.41
CA ASP A 12 19.77 10.88 36.23
C ASP A 12 19.57 10.43 34.76
N PRO A 13 19.19 9.17 34.46
CA PRO A 13 18.83 8.80 33.10
C PRO A 13 17.31 8.97 32.91
N GLY A 14 16.93 10.09 32.31
CA GLY A 14 15.56 10.30 31.83
C GLY A 14 15.08 9.18 30.88
N PRO A 15 13.76 8.95 30.78
CA PRO A 15 13.23 7.81 30.04
C PRO A 15 13.46 8.01 28.54
N ARG A 16 14.23 7.09 27.94
CA ARG A 16 14.36 6.96 26.49
C ARG A 16 13.00 6.55 25.91
N GLY A 17 12.28 7.55 25.40
CA GLY A 17 11.04 7.38 24.65
C GLY A 17 11.30 6.56 23.38
N ASN A 18 11.10 5.25 23.48
CA ASN A 18 11.17 4.31 22.38
C ASN A 18 9.99 4.57 21.43
N HIS A 19 10.13 5.54 20.53
CA HIS A 19 9.20 5.76 19.42
C HIS A 19 9.39 4.66 18.36
N LYS A 20 9.14 3.41 18.75
CA LYS A 20 8.70 2.41 17.78
C LYS A 20 7.30 2.84 17.40
N ARG A 21 7.18 3.63 16.33
CA ARG A 21 5.90 3.82 15.64
C ARG A 21 5.31 2.41 15.48
N PRO A 22 4.17 2.09 16.10
CA PRO A 22 3.53 0.83 15.77
C PRO A 22 3.24 0.95 14.29
N ARG A 23 3.87 0.10 13.46
CA ARG A 23 3.28 -0.24 12.16
C ARG A 23 1.99 -0.96 12.52
N SER A 24 0.96 -0.19 12.91
CA SER A 24 -0.39 -0.69 12.99
C SER A 24 -0.61 -1.33 11.63
N LYS A 25 -0.99 -2.61 11.63
CA LYS A 25 -1.53 -3.25 10.43
C LYS A 25 -2.83 -2.49 10.15
N VAL A 26 -2.72 -1.35 9.48
CA VAL A 26 -3.87 -0.57 9.03
C VAL A 26 -4.68 -1.53 8.18
N ASN A 27 -5.94 -1.74 8.55
CA ASN A 27 -6.83 -2.56 7.75
C ASN A 27 -7.16 -1.78 6.47
N LEU A 28 -6.29 -1.89 5.46
CA LEU A 28 -6.37 -1.11 4.23
C LEU A 28 -7.71 -1.32 3.49
N TRP A 29 -8.39 -2.43 3.74
CA TRP A 29 -9.74 -2.69 3.25
C TRP A 29 -10.79 -1.67 3.71
N ASN A 30 -10.56 -1.01 4.85
CA ASN A 30 -11.45 -0.01 5.44
C ASN A 30 -10.88 1.40 5.31
N ASP A 31 -9.84 1.59 4.49
CA ASP A 31 -9.29 2.92 4.26
C ASP A 31 -10.27 3.75 3.41
N ASP A 32 -10.62 4.94 3.88
CA ASP A 32 -11.61 5.80 3.22
C ASP A 32 -11.20 6.15 1.78
N VAL A 33 -9.89 6.31 1.52
CA VAL A 33 -9.37 6.59 0.17
C VAL A 33 -9.61 5.39 -0.75
N ILE A 34 -9.31 4.19 -0.28
CA ILE A 34 -9.45 2.95 -1.06
C ILE A 34 -10.93 2.63 -1.30
N THR A 35 -11.76 2.77 -0.27
CA THR A 35 -13.18 2.45 -0.35
C THR A 35 -13.93 3.42 -1.27
N THR A 36 -13.61 4.72 -1.23
CA THR A 36 -14.17 5.74 -2.12
C THR A 36 -13.74 5.53 -3.58
N ALA A 37 -12.54 4.99 -3.80
CA ALA A 37 -12.02 4.66 -5.13
C ALA A 37 -12.60 3.37 -5.76
N ARG A 38 -13.57 2.71 -5.09
CA ARG A 38 -14.10 1.43 -5.58
C ARG A 38 -14.99 1.64 -6.80
N ILE A 39 -14.65 0.95 -7.90
CA ILE A 39 -15.45 0.93 -9.13
C ILE A 39 -16.12 -0.43 -9.38
N PRO A 40 -17.26 -0.47 -10.09
CA PRO A 40 -17.91 -1.72 -10.46
C PRO A 40 -17.03 -2.53 -11.42
N LYS A 41 -16.69 -3.78 -11.08
CA LYS A 41 -15.80 -4.63 -11.88
C LYS A 41 -16.40 -4.93 -13.25
N GLU A 42 -17.71 -5.11 -13.30
CA GLU A 42 -18.51 -5.39 -14.49
C GLU A 42 -18.48 -4.27 -15.53
N LYS A 43 -18.10 -3.05 -15.14
CA LYS A 43 -17.88 -1.92 -16.07
C LYS A 43 -16.49 -1.92 -16.70
N ILE A 44 -15.60 -2.81 -16.27
CA ILE A 44 -14.25 -2.95 -16.81
C ILE A 44 -14.28 -4.05 -17.87
N LEU A 45 -14.11 -3.66 -19.13
CA LEU A 45 -13.95 -4.59 -20.24
C LEU A 45 -12.47 -4.95 -20.34
N MET A 46 -12.14 -6.20 -20.05
CA MET A 46 -10.78 -6.73 -20.17
C MET A 46 -10.51 -7.10 -21.63
N GLU A 47 -9.41 -6.60 -22.18
CA GLU A 47 -8.95 -6.92 -23.54
C GLU A 47 -7.70 -7.83 -23.44
N ASN A 48 -6.64 -7.52 -24.17
CA ASN A 48 -5.43 -8.35 -24.23
C ASN A 48 -4.48 -8.12 -23.05
N LEU A 49 -3.72 -9.16 -22.69
CA LEU A 49 -2.58 -9.05 -21.79
C LEU A 49 -1.50 -8.18 -22.46
N ILE A 50 -0.98 -7.19 -21.74
CA ILE A 50 0.13 -6.33 -22.18
C ILE A 50 1.44 -6.85 -21.58
N SER A 51 1.43 -7.21 -20.29
CA SER A 51 2.64 -7.61 -19.57
C SER A 51 2.31 -8.54 -18.40
N GLN A 52 3.26 -9.41 -18.05
CA GLN A 52 3.19 -10.27 -16.88
C GLN A 52 4.56 -10.33 -16.20
N GLY A 53 4.57 -10.23 -14.87
CA GLY A 53 5.78 -10.32 -14.06
C GLY A 53 5.48 -10.69 -12.61
N GLY A 54 6.50 -10.62 -11.74
CA GLY A 54 6.37 -11.02 -10.32
C GLY A 54 5.33 -10.22 -9.51
N TYR A 55 4.95 -9.03 -9.98
CA TYR A 55 3.99 -8.16 -9.32
C TYR A 55 2.55 -8.31 -9.84
N GLY A 56 2.32 -9.15 -10.86
CA GLY A 56 0.99 -9.31 -11.46
C GLY A 56 0.99 -9.33 -12.98
N GLU A 57 -0.22 -9.20 -13.50
CA GLU A 57 -0.54 -9.07 -14.91
C GLU A 57 -1.07 -7.65 -15.17
N VAL A 58 -0.67 -7.05 -16.30
CA VAL A 58 -1.24 -5.80 -16.79
C VAL A 58 -1.94 -6.09 -18.10
N TYR A 59 -3.22 -5.76 -18.16
CA TYR A 59 -4.05 -5.90 -19.34
C TYR A 59 -4.38 -4.54 -19.92
N LYS A 60 -4.61 -4.50 -21.23
CA LYS A 60 -5.39 -3.46 -21.85
C LYS A 60 -6.85 -3.68 -21.48
N GLY A 61 -7.59 -2.60 -21.29
CA GLY A 61 -9.03 -2.67 -21.12
C GLY A 61 -9.70 -1.36 -21.48
N THR A 62 -11.00 -1.32 -21.22
CA THR A 62 -11.85 -0.14 -21.42
C THR A 62 -12.75 0.03 -20.19
N PHE A 63 -12.89 1.27 -19.71
CA PHE A 63 -13.79 1.63 -18.61
C PHE A 63 -14.53 2.91 -18.94
N ASN A 64 -15.87 2.86 -18.98
CA ASN A 64 -16.73 4.00 -19.38
C ASN A 64 -16.38 4.64 -20.74
N GLY A 65 -15.74 3.91 -21.67
CA GLY A 65 -15.40 4.38 -23.02
C GLY A 65 -13.89 4.50 -23.27
N PRO A 66 -13.12 5.25 -22.46
CA PRO A 66 -11.66 5.34 -22.62
C PRO A 66 -10.93 4.01 -22.37
N SER A 67 -9.78 3.85 -23.03
CA SER A 67 -8.89 2.71 -22.78
C SER A 67 -8.10 2.92 -21.48
N VAL A 68 -7.91 1.84 -20.73
CA VAL A 68 -7.24 1.82 -19.42
C VAL A 68 -6.24 0.68 -19.34
N ALA A 69 -5.23 0.84 -18.48
CA ALA A 69 -4.36 -0.25 -18.06
C ALA A 69 -4.92 -0.89 -16.79
N VAL A 70 -5.17 -2.20 -16.80
CA VAL A 70 -5.73 -2.94 -15.66
C VAL A 70 -4.66 -3.84 -15.06
N LYS A 71 -4.08 -3.42 -13.93
CA LYS A 71 -3.15 -4.24 -13.14
C LYS A 71 -3.92 -5.21 -12.24
N ARG A 72 -3.58 -6.49 -12.31
CA ARG A 72 -4.24 -7.58 -11.59
C ARG A 72 -3.22 -8.46 -10.90
N MET A 73 -3.58 -8.97 -9.72
CA MET A 73 -2.77 -9.97 -9.04
C MET A 73 -2.85 -11.31 -9.77
N LEU A 74 -1.70 -12.00 -9.80
CA LEU A 74 -1.64 -13.40 -10.20
C LEU A 74 -2.60 -14.23 -9.34
N PRO A 75 -3.31 -15.21 -9.93
CA PRO A 75 -4.25 -16.06 -9.18
C PRO A 75 -3.65 -16.67 -7.90
N ALA A 76 -2.37 -17.09 -7.95
CA ALA A 76 -1.64 -17.65 -6.81
C ALA A 76 -1.49 -16.68 -5.62
N HIS A 77 -1.50 -15.37 -5.87
CA HIS A 77 -1.28 -14.35 -4.82
C HIS A 77 -2.59 -13.80 -4.24
N ARG A 78 -3.76 -14.07 -4.83
CA ARG A 78 -5.04 -13.50 -4.41
C ARG A 78 -5.49 -13.92 -3.01
N LYS A 79 -5.03 -15.07 -2.52
CA LYS A 79 -5.31 -15.56 -1.16
C LYS A 79 -4.33 -15.05 -0.11
N SER A 80 -3.24 -14.41 -0.53
CA SER A 80 -2.20 -13.94 0.38
C SER A 80 -2.50 -12.52 0.85
N VAL A 81 -2.83 -12.37 2.14
CA VAL A 81 -3.10 -11.07 2.77
C VAL A 81 -1.94 -10.09 2.55
N ALA A 82 -0.69 -10.58 2.58
CA ALA A 82 0.48 -9.74 2.34
C ALA A 82 0.48 -9.15 0.92
N HIS A 83 0.25 -9.97 -0.10
CA HIS A 83 0.21 -9.49 -1.48
C HIS A 83 -0.99 -8.57 -1.74
N VAL A 84 -2.13 -8.86 -1.12
CA VAL A 84 -3.30 -7.97 -1.24
C VAL A 84 -3.03 -6.63 -0.57
N ASN A 85 -2.44 -6.60 0.63
CA ASN A 85 -2.06 -5.36 1.28
C ASN A 85 -1.04 -4.55 0.47
N ASN A 86 -0.10 -5.21 -0.22
CA ASN A 86 0.83 -4.52 -1.12
C ASN A 86 0.08 -3.85 -2.28
N LEU A 87 -0.87 -4.54 -2.91
CA LEU A 87 -1.70 -3.93 -3.95
C LEU A 87 -2.53 -2.76 -3.39
N LEU A 88 -3.14 -2.91 -2.21
CA LEU A 88 -3.92 -1.84 -1.59
C LEU A 88 -3.05 -0.62 -1.22
N ALA A 89 -1.80 -0.84 -0.83
CA ALA A 89 -0.85 0.24 -0.60
C ALA A 89 -0.51 0.99 -1.91
N GLU A 90 -0.32 0.28 -3.03
CA GLU A 90 -0.15 0.90 -4.34
C GLU A 90 -1.39 1.71 -4.75
N VAL A 91 -2.59 1.15 -4.55
CA VAL A 91 -3.86 1.85 -4.83
C VAL A 91 -3.98 3.13 -4.03
N LYS A 92 -3.69 3.07 -2.72
CA LYS A 92 -3.73 4.26 -1.86
C LYS A 92 -2.74 5.33 -2.32
N LEU A 93 -1.51 4.94 -2.66
CA LEU A 93 -0.52 5.86 -3.19
C LEU A 93 -1.04 6.51 -4.47
N MET A 94 -1.47 5.71 -5.44
CA MET A 94 -1.95 6.20 -6.73
C MET A 94 -3.17 7.13 -6.60
N ALA A 95 -4.10 6.83 -5.70
CA ALA A 95 -5.27 7.65 -5.43
C ALA A 95 -4.94 9.02 -4.82
N THR A 96 -3.72 9.23 -4.32
CA THR A 96 -3.26 10.51 -3.76
C THR A 96 -2.39 11.32 -4.72
N LEU A 97 -2.10 10.80 -5.92
CA LEU A 97 -1.27 11.47 -6.92
C LEU A 97 -2.13 12.17 -7.95
N ASP A 98 -1.99 13.49 -8.06
CA ASP A 98 -2.61 14.32 -9.09
C ASP A 98 -1.53 15.22 -9.72
N HIS A 99 -1.04 14.81 -10.90
CA HIS A 99 -0.03 15.55 -11.65
C HIS A 99 -0.02 15.12 -13.12
N SER A 100 0.19 16.07 -14.04
CA SER A 100 0.26 15.85 -15.50
C SER A 100 1.31 14.87 -16.01
N CYS A 101 2.27 14.46 -15.16
CA CYS A 101 3.37 13.55 -15.52
C CYS A 101 3.20 12.16 -14.89
N ILE A 102 2.11 11.96 -14.15
CA ILE A 102 1.78 10.70 -13.48
C ILE A 102 0.50 10.20 -14.14
N VAL A 103 0.43 8.90 -14.40
CA VAL A 103 -0.77 8.28 -14.97
C VAL A 103 -1.95 8.48 -14.02
N GLU A 104 -3.07 8.94 -14.57
CA GLU A 104 -4.31 9.10 -13.83
C GLU A 104 -4.80 7.77 -13.24
N PHE A 105 -5.11 7.80 -11.96
CA PHE A 105 -5.73 6.67 -11.28
C PHE A 105 -7.24 6.71 -11.42
N VAL A 106 -7.82 5.71 -12.08
CA VAL A 106 -9.26 5.63 -12.35
C VAL A 106 -10.05 4.99 -11.21
N GLY A 107 -9.48 3.97 -10.55
CA GLY A 107 -10.16 3.25 -9.48
C GLY A 107 -9.64 1.84 -9.24
N VAL A 108 -10.25 1.17 -8.25
CA VAL A 108 -9.92 -0.20 -7.84
C VAL A 108 -11.18 -1.08 -7.80
N ALA A 109 -11.05 -2.35 -8.19
CA ALA A 109 -12.16 -3.29 -8.20
C ALA A 109 -11.77 -4.64 -7.60
N TRP A 110 -12.67 -5.22 -6.80
CA TRP A 110 -12.60 -6.60 -6.32
C TRP A 110 -14.00 -7.18 -6.19
N THR A 111 -14.09 -8.49 -6.40
CA THR A 111 -15.30 -9.27 -6.10
C THR A 111 -15.32 -9.63 -4.62
N ARG A 112 -16.52 -9.68 -4.03
CA ARG A 112 -16.73 -10.40 -2.78
C ARG A 112 -16.61 -11.90 -3.00
#